data_AF-A0A8C6E706-F1
#
_entry.id   AF-A0A8C6E706-F1
#
_cell.length_a   1.000
_cell.length_b   1.000
_cell.length_c   1.000
_cell.angle_alpha   90.00
_cell.angle_beta   90.00
_cell.angle_gamma   90.00
#
_symmetry.space_group_name_H-M   'P 1'
#
loop_
_entity.id
_entity.type
_entity.pdbx_description
1 polymer ?
#
loop_
_entity_poly.entity_id
_entity_poly.type
_entity_poly.pdbx_seq_one_letter_code
_entity_poly.pdbx_strand_id
1 'polypeptide(L)'
;MNGKVIACKHGCQAILDTGTAFLLGPSRRITKIQRLIGVRPFGMPCNTTSTLPPLIFTIKGIDYPVPAQAYIHEVRGQSPGHHSVLACGSHKERGTLRALVSVQPETSDA
;
A
#
# COMPACT_ATOMS: atom_id res chain seq x y z
N MET A 1 10.49 3.34 4.28
CA MET A 1 9.49 4.25 4.88
C MET A 1 10.09 4.91 6.11
N ASN A 2 10.17 6.23 6.17
CA ASN A 2 10.86 6.97 7.25
C ASN A 2 12.29 6.47 7.52
N GLY A 3 13.07 6.24 6.46
CA GLY A 3 14.43 5.69 6.56
C GLY A 3 14.52 4.22 7.00
N LYS A 4 13.40 3.54 7.28
CA LYS A 4 13.38 2.14 7.72
C LYS A 4 12.95 1.20 6.60
N VAL A 5 13.70 0.09 6.45
CA VAL A 5 13.34 -1.05 5.61
C VAL A 5 12.26 -1.88 6.32
N ILE A 6 11.09 -2.01 5.70
CA ILE A 6 9.92 -2.69 6.30
C ILE A 6 9.58 -4.03 5.64
N ALA A 7 10.01 -4.23 4.39
CA ALA A 7 9.86 -5.44 3.57
C ALA A 7 11.11 -5.63 2.69
N CYS A 8 11.26 -6.83 2.11
CA CYS A 8 12.30 -7.17 1.13
C CYS A 8 13.75 -6.81 1.54
N LYS A 9 14.12 -7.03 2.81
CA LYS A 9 15.47 -6.72 3.34
C LYS A 9 16.59 -7.40 2.54
N HIS A 10 16.35 -8.60 2.04
CA HIS A 10 17.30 -9.40 1.28
C HIS A 10 17.03 -9.41 -0.23
N GLY A 11 16.14 -8.53 -0.70
CA GLY A 11 15.54 -8.64 -2.03
C GLY A 11 14.20 -9.38 -2.00
N CYS A 12 13.48 -9.28 -3.12
CA CYS A 12 12.26 -10.01 -3.43
C CYS A 12 11.92 -9.80 -4.90
N GLN A 13 10.99 -10.60 -5.44
CA GLN A 13 10.44 -10.37 -6.76
C GLN A 13 9.25 -9.41 -6.70
N ALA A 14 9.10 -8.64 -7.77
CA ALA A 14 7.95 -7.77 -7.95
C ALA A 14 7.47 -7.80 -9.41
N ILE A 15 6.15 -7.71 -9.59
CA ILE A 15 5.47 -7.67 -10.88
C ILE A 15 4.90 -6.27 -11.08
N LEU A 16 5.25 -5.66 -12.21
CA LEU A 16 4.64 -4.43 -12.70
C LEU A 16 3.37 -4.79 -13.48
N ASP A 17 2.24 -4.78 -12.80
CA ASP A 17 0.95 -5.20 -13.37
C ASP A 17 -0.01 -4.00 -13.48
N THR A 18 -0.24 -3.53 -14.71
CA THR A 18 -1.16 -2.42 -14.99
C THR A 18 -2.64 -2.82 -14.90
N GLY A 19 -2.93 -4.12 -14.82
CA GLY A 19 -4.27 -4.68 -14.63
C GLY A 19 -4.71 -4.76 -13.17
N THR A 20 -3.80 -4.55 -12.22
CA THR A 20 -4.10 -4.57 -10.79
C THR A 20 -4.32 -3.17 -10.22
N ALA A 21 -5.39 -2.99 -9.42
CA ALA A 21 -5.73 -1.69 -8.82
C ALA A 21 -5.03 -1.40 -7.50
N PHE A 22 -4.44 -2.41 -6.83
CA PHE A 22 -3.92 -2.32 -5.47
C PHE A 22 -2.45 -2.74 -5.36
N LEU A 23 -1.75 -2.20 -4.37
CA LEU A 23 -0.44 -2.74 -3.96
C LEU A 23 -0.65 -4.08 -3.26
N LEU A 24 -0.13 -5.15 -3.85
CA LEU A 24 -0.22 -6.50 -3.31
C LEU A 24 1.13 -6.94 -2.75
N GLY A 25 1.09 -7.78 -1.73
CA GLY A 25 2.28 -8.28 -1.05
C GLY A 25 1.98 -9.38 -0.04
N PRO A 26 3.01 -10.04 0.52
CA PRO A 26 2.82 -11.05 1.55
C PRO A 26 2.05 -10.48 2.75
N SER A 27 1.04 -11.21 3.23
CA SER A 27 0.09 -10.72 4.24
C SER A 27 0.79 -10.13 5.48
N ARG A 28 1.84 -10.79 5.99
CA ARG A 28 2.63 -10.31 7.13
C ARG A 28 3.26 -8.93 6.88
N ARG A 29 3.70 -8.64 5.64
CA ARG A 29 4.32 -7.37 5.26
C ARG A 29 3.27 -6.27 5.11
N ILE A 30 2.15 -6.60 4.47
CA ILE A 30 1.01 -5.69 4.31
C ILE A 30 0.44 -5.28 5.68
N THR A 31 0.18 -6.24 6.57
CA THR A 31 -0.29 -5.96 7.94
C THR A 31 0.70 -5.08 8.72
N LYS A 32 2.01 -5.28 8.53
CA LYS A 32 3.03 -4.43 9.16
C LYS A 32 2.96 -2.99 8.65
N ILE A 33 2.77 -2.78 7.34
CA ILE A 33 2.58 -1.45 6.75
C ILE A 33 1.34 -0.79 7.34
N GLN A 34 0.19 -1.49 7.30
CA GLN A 34 -1.09 -1.02 7.85
C GLN A 34 -0.97 -0.55 9.31
N ARG A 35 -0.31 -1.34 10.15
CA ARG A 35 -0.06 -0.97 11.56
C ARG A 35 0.82 0.27 11.70
N LEU A 36 1.87 0.39 10.88
CA LEU A 36 2.80 1.53 10.94
C LEU A 36 2.15 2.86 10.55
N ILE A 37 1.16 2.83 9.64
CA ILE A 37 0.44 4.03 9.21
C ILE A 37 -0.92 4.21 9.91
N GLY A 38 -1.20 3.40 10.94
CA GLY A 38 -2.35 3.59 11.83
C GLY A 38 -3.69 3.14 11.26
N VAL A 39 -3.71 2.24 10.27
CA VAL A 39 -4.95 1.70 9.71
C VAL A 39 -5.64 0.80 10.73
N ARG A 40 -6.92 1.07 10.96
CA ARG A 40 -7.78 0.26 11.84
C ARG A 40 -8.62 -0.72 10.99
N PRO A 41 -9.27 -1.73 11.62
CA PRO A 41 -10.11 -2.68 10.89
C PRO A 41 -11.19 -2.04 9.99
N PHE A 42 -11.64 -0.83 10.33
CA PHE A 42 -12.66 -0.08 9.61
C PHE A 42 -12.08 1.03 8.69
N GLY A 43 -10.76 1.06 8.49
CA GLY A 43 -10.06 2.10 7.73
C GLY A 43 -9.38 3.14 8.61
N MET A 44 -9.11 4.31 8.04
CA MET A 44 -8.49 5.45 8.72
C MET A 44 -9.16 6.78 8.32
N PRO A 45 -8.98 7.89 9.08
CA PRO A 45 -9.55 9.21 8.74
C PRO A 45 -8.84 9.90 7.56
N CYS A 46 -9.58 10.54 6.63
CA CYS A 46 -8.99 11.03 5.35
C CYS A 46 -8.22 12.32 5.46
N ASN A 47 -8.49 13.07 6.53
CA ASN A 47 -7.70 14.22 6.89
C ASN A 47 -6.25 13.86 7.27
N THR A 48 -5.94 12.57 7.52
CA THR A 48 -4.57 12.15 7.90
C THR A 48 -3.71 11.71 6.70
N THR A 49 -4.25 11.60 5.49
CA THR A 49 -3.51 11.16 4.30
C THR A 49 -2.27 12.02 4.02
N SER A 50 -2.37 13.33 4.19
CA SER A 50 -1.25 14.27 3.98
C SER A 50 -0.11 14.11 5.00
N THR A 51 -0.38 13.46 6.13
CA THR A 51 0.61 13.23 7.20
C THR A 51 1.32 11.89 7.09
N LEU A 52 0.85 11.02 6.18
CA LEU A 52 1.43 9.69 6.01
C LEU A 52 2.74 9.75 5.23
N PRO A 53 3.72 8.90 5.58
CA PRO A 53 5.01 8.89 4.92
C PRO A 53 4.95 8.25 3.53
N PRO A 54 5.83 8.61 2.58
CA PRO A 54 5.90 7.91 1.32
C PRO A 54 6.34 6.44 1.51
N LEU A 55 5.77 5.55 0.71
CA LEU A 55 6.31 4.20 0.51
C LEU A 55 7.42 4.30 -0.53
N ILE A 56 8.61 3.80 -0.20
CA ILE A 56 9.75 3.85 -1.14
C ILE A 56 9.99 2.43 -1.62
N PHE A 57 9.85 2.21 -2.92
CA PHE A 57 10.26 0.97 -3.58
C PHE A 57 11.66 1.17 -4.15
N THR A 58 12.63 0.43 -3.65
CA THR A 58 13.98 0.42 -4.22
C THR A 58 14.07 -0.74 -5.21
N ILE A 59 14.14 -0.43 -6.50
CA ILE A 59 14.22 -1.43 -7.59
C ILE A 59 15.58 -1.27 -8.25
N LYS A 60 16.42 -2.32 -8.20
CA LYS A 60 17.79 -2.29 -8.73
C LYS A 60 18.62 -1.08 -8.25
N GLY A 61 18.46 -0.70 -6.99
CA GLY A 61 19.17 0.41 -6.37
C GLY A 61 18.61 1.80 -6.68
N ILE A 62 17.52 1.90 -7.45
CA ILE A 62 16.83 3.16 -7.74
C ILE A 62 15.59 3.27 -6.85
N ASP A 63 15.44 4.41 -6.18
CA ASP A 63 14.31 4.70 -5.30
C ASP A 63 13.12 5.28 -6.08
N TYR A 64 11.97 4.64 -5.95
CA TYR A 64 10.69 5.07 -6.49
C TYR A 64 9.74 5.42 -5.33
N PRO A 65 9.67 6.70 -4.93
CA PRO A 65 8.77 7.14 -3.88
C PRO A 65 7.32 7.14 -4.38
N VAL A 66 6.45 6.44 -3.66
CA VAL A 66 5.01 6.41 -3.84
C VAL A 66 4.39 7.27 -2.74
N PRO A 67 3.82 8.45 -3.08
CA PRO A 67 3.24 9.35 -2.11
C PRO A 67 1.98 8.76 -1.47
N ALA A 68 1.56 9.30 -0.32
CA ALA A 68 0.40 8.79 0.42
C ALA A 68 -0.90 8.78 -0.37
N GLN A 69 -1.10 9.82 -1.18
CA GLN A 69 -2.21 9.93 -2.12
C GLN A 69 -2.23 8.76 -3.10
N ALA A 70 -1.06 8.16 -3.36
CA ALA A 70 -0.87 7.04 -4.27
C ALA A 70 -0.87 5.65 -3.61
N TYR A 71 -1.27 5.53 -2.35
CA TYR A 71 -1.56 4.22 -1.78
C TYR A 71 -2.76 4.22 -0.83
N ILE A 72 -3.33 5.38 -0.48
CA ILE A 72 -4.60 5.52 0.22
C ILE A 72 -5.73 5.67 -0.80
N HIS A 73 -6.71 4.79 -0.73
CA HIS A 73 -7.92 4.86 -1.55
C HIS A 73 -9.12 5.35 -0.74
N GLU A 74 -9.83 6.34 -1.26
CA GLU A 74 -11.12 6.74 -0.68
C GLU A 74 -12.21 5.75 -1.13
N VAL A 75 -12.83 5.04 -0.19
CA VAL A 75 -13.90 4.07 -0.46
C VAL A 75 -15.24 4.69 -0.08
N ARG A 76 -16.15 4.76 -1.05
CA ARG A 76 -17.55 5.17 -0.83
C ARG A 76 -18.42 3.92 -0.73
N GLY A 77 -19.13 3.75 0.39
CA GLY A 77 -20.04 2.62 0.62
C GLY A 77 -19.32 1.27 0.75
N GLN A 78 -19.20 0.75 1.98
CA GLN A 78 -18.61 -0.57 2.21
C GLN A 78 -19.62 -1.66 1.83
N SER A 79 -19.38 -2.39 0.74
CA SER A 79 -19.88 -3.75 0.60
C SER A 79 -18.86 -4.71 1.26
N PRO A 80 -19.28 -5.54 2.23
CA PRO A 80 -18.37 -6.46 2.90
C PRO A 80 -17.91 -7.54 1.91
N GLY A 81 -16.62 -7.59 1.58
CA GLY A 81 -16.07 -8.69 0.78
C GLY A 81 -14.71 -8.49 0.09
N HIS A 82 -14.20 -7.25 -0.07
CA HIS A 82 -12.93 -7.03 -0.77
C HIS A 82 -11.90 -6.34 0.14
N HIS A 83 -10.81 -7.04 0.43
CA HIS A 83 -9.69 -6.54 1.24
C HIS A 83 -8.86 -5.50 0.44
N SER A 84 -9.30 -4.24 0.40
CA SER A 84 -8.46 -3.14 -0.07
C SER A 84 -7.42 -2.80 1.00
N VAL A 85 -6.16 -2.61 0.60
CA VAL A 85 -5.04 -2.54 1.55
C VAL A 85 -5.06 -1.27 2.41
N LEU A 86 -5.55 -0.13 1.93
CA LEU A 86 -5.62 1.12 2.70
C LEU A 86 -6.80 1.99 2.28
N ALA A 87 -7.94 1.80 2.95
CA ALA A 87 -9.17 2.54 2.67
C ALA A 87 -9.38 3.69 3.66
N CYS A 88 -9.95 4.77 3.13
CA CYS A 88 -10.36 5.94 3.88
C CYS A 88 -11.75 6.43 3.42
N GLY A 89 -12.56 7.12 4.25
CA GLY A 89 -13.81 7.75 3.80
C GLY A 89 -13.98 9.21 4.22
N SER A 90 -14.26 10.11 3.27
CA SER A 90 -14.89 11.44 3.47
C SER A 90 -15.14 12.15 2.13
N HIS A 91 -16.42 12.40 1.80
CA HIS A 91 -16.92 13.15 0.62
C HIS A 91 -15.93 14.17 0.01
N LYS A 92 -15.32 13.86 -1.15
CA LYS A 92 -15.24 14.71 -2.38
C LYS A 92 -14.60 13.92 -3.54
N GLU A 93 -14.66 14.45 -4.76
CA GLU A 93 -14.54 13.73 -6.03
C GLU A 93 -13.12 13.39 -6.54
N ARG A 94 -13.10 12.31 -7.36
CA ARG A 94 -12.20 11.93 -8.47
C ARG A 94 -10.69 11.77 -8.20
N GLY A 95 -10.27 10.51 -8.18
CA GLY A 95 -8.90 10.07 -8.45
C GLY A 95 -8.79 8.55 -8.44
N THR A 96 -8.92 7.90 -9.60
CA THR A 96 -8.62 6.46 -9.74
C THR A 96 -7.12 6.30 -9.66
N LEU A 97 -6.65 5.69 -8.58
CA LEU A 97 -5.25 5.40 -8.46
C LEU A 97 -4.91 4.05 -9.09
N ARG A 98 -3.92 4.05 -9.99
CA ARG A 98 -3.33 2.85 -10.59
C ARG A 98 -2.04 2.54 -9.83
N ALA A 99 -2.04 1.50 -9.01
CA ALA A 99 -0.82 1.03 -8.36
C ALA A 99 0.00 0.16 -9.32
N LEU A 100 1.33 0.34 -9.30
CA LEU A 100 2.27 -0.17 -10.31
C LEU A 100 3.09 -1.39 -9.83
N VAL A 101 2.91 -1.91 -8.62
CA VAL A 101 3.82 -2.96 -8.10
C VAL A 101 3.10 -3.98 -7.21
N SER A 102 3.14 -5.25 -7.62
CA SER A 102 2.76 -6.41 -6.80
C SER A 102 4.03 -7.13 -6.35
N VAL A 103 4.28 -7.21 -5.04
CA VAL A 103 5.47 -7.89 -4.48
C VAL A 103 5.13 -9.36 -4.22
N GLN A 104 5.84 -10.29 -4.84
CA GLN A 104 5.65 -11.71 -4.60
C GLN A 104 6.52 -12.16 -3.42
N PRO A 105 6.05 -13.09 -2.56
CA PRO A 105 6.93 -13.75 -1.60
C PRO A 105 8.03 -14.52 -2.34
N GLU A 106 9.24 -14.53 -1.79
CA GLU A 106 10.23 -15.52 -2.21
C GLU A 106 9.76 -16.90 -1.74
N THR A 107 10.13 -17.94 -2.49
CA THR A 107 9.74 -19.36 -2.32
C THR A 107 10.21 -20.01 -1.01
N SER A 108 10.56 -19.23 0.01
CA SER A 108 11.05 -19.71 1.32
C SER A 108 10.13 -19.40 2.50
N ASP A 109 8.99 -18.73 2.31
CA ASP A 109 7.92 -18.59 3.32
C ASP A 109 6.89 -19.76 3.21
N ALA A 110 7.39 -21.00 3.08
CA ALA A 110 6.62 -22.23 3.25
C ALA A 110 6.85 -22.81 4.66
#